data_AF-A0A8C8XTT5-F1
#
_entry.id   AF-A0A8C8XTT5-F1
#
_cell.length_a   1.000
_cell.length_b   1.000
_cell.length_c   1.000
_cell.angle_alpha   90.00
_cell.angle_beta   90.00
_cell.angle_gamma   90.00
#
_symmetry.space_group_name_H-M   'P 1'
#
loop_
_entity.id
_entity.type
_entity.pdbx_description
1 polymer ?
#
loop_
_entity_poly.entity_id
_entity_poly.type
_entity_poly.pdbx_seq_one_letter_code
_entity_poly.pdbx_strand_id
1 'polypeptide(L)'
;MEESDSERKMEKENLGPRMDPPIGEPEGSLGWVLPNTAMKKKVLLMGKSGSGKTSMRSIIFANYIARDTRRLGATILDRLHSLQINSSLSTYSLVDSVGNTKTFDVEHSHVRFLGNLVLNLWDCGGQDTFMENYFTSQRDNIFRNVEVLIYVFDVESRELEKDMHYYQSCLEAILQNSPDAKIFCLVHKMDLVQEDQRDLIFKEREEDLRRLSRPLECSCFRTSIWDETLYKAWSSIVYQLIPNVQQLEMNLRNFAEIIEADEVLLFERATFLVISHYQCKEQRDAHRFEKISNIIKQFKLSCSKLAASFQSMEVRNSNFAAFIDIFTSNTYVMVVMSDPSIPSAATLINIRNARKHFEKLERVDGPKQCLLMR
;
A
#
# COMPACT_ATOMS: atom_id res chain seq x y z
N MET A 1 -35.31 45.64 60.04
CA MET A 1 -34.70 45.65 61.39
C MET A 1 -34.59 44.19 61.78
N GLU A 2 -33.50 43.56 61.32
CA GLU A 2 -32.25 43.33 62.08
C GLU A 2 -32.43 42.11 62.99
N GLU A 3 -31.79 40.98 62.63
CA GLU A 3 -30.58 40.42 63.28
C GLU A 3 -30.92 39.81 64.64
N SER A 4 -30.39 38.69 65.12
CA SER A 4 -29.51 37.60 64.70
C SER A 4 -29.45 36.71 65.96
N ASP A 5 -29.40 35.38 65.88
CA ASP A 5 -28.52 34.60 66.77
C ASP A 5 -28.52 33.08 66.47
N SER A 6 -27.33 32.53 66.70
CA SER A 6 -26.80 31.20 66.41
C SER A 6 -26.93 30.22 67.59
N GLU A 7 -27.04 28.89 67.32
CA GLU A 7 -26.05 27.84 67.70
C GLU A 7 -26.59 26.38 67.71
N ARG A 8 -25.83 25.51 67.02
CA ARG A 8 -25.35 24.12 67.34
C ARG A 8 -26.25 22.86 67.37
N LYS A 9 -25.74 21.88 66.57
CA LYS A 9 -25.57 20.41 66.74
C LYS A 9 -26.77 19.45 66.69
N MET A 10 -26.74 18.51 65.73
CA MET A 10 -26.87 17.06 66.00
C MET A 10 -26.48 16.19 64.77
N GLU A 11 -25.55 15.25 64.98
CA GLU A 11 -25.27 14.10 64.11
C GLU A 11 -26.40 13.06 64.23
N LYS A 12 -26.74 12.38 63.14
CA LYS A 12 -27.56 11.16 63.15
C LYS A 12 -26.94 10.10 62.23
N GLU A 13 -26.56 8.99 62.85
CA GLU A 13 -26.30 7.70 62.23
C GLU A 13 -27.59 7.16 61.58
N ASN A 14 -27.46 6.41 60.48
CA ASN A 14 -28.52 5.54 60.00
C ASN A 14 -27.93 4.24 59.42
N LEU A 15 -28.31 3.12 60.05
CA LEU A 15 -27.95 1.75 59.74
C LEU A 15 -28.70 1.24 58.49
N GLY A 16 -27.98 0.67 57.52
CA GLY A 16 -28.53 -0.11 56.42
C GLY A 16 -28.34 -1.63 56.64
N PRO A 17 -29.25 -2.50 56.18
CA PRO A 17 -29.24 -3.92 56.51
C PRO A 17 -28.28 -4.75 55.63
N ARG A 18 -27.70 -5.80 56.24
CA ARG A 18 -26.90 -6.87 55.61
C ARG A 18 -27.76 -7.76 54.71
N MET A 19 -27.23 -8.14 53.54
CA MET A 19 -27.64 -9.32 52.77
C MET A 19 -26.40 -10.11 52.32
N ASP A 20 -26.50 -11.44 52.38
CA ASP A 20 -25.47 -12.46 52.17
C ASP A 20 -24.95 -12.57 50.71
N PRO A 21 -23.78 -13.19 50.47
CA PRO A 21 -23.12 -13.17 49.16
C PRO A 21 -23.66 -14.27 48.22
N PRO A 22 -23.85 -14.00 46.91
CA PRO A 22 -24.12 -15.06 45.95
C PRO A 22 -22.82 -15.67 45.41
N ILE A 23 -22.65 -16.95 45.74
CA ILE A 23 -22.28 -18.10 44.89
C ILE A 23 -21.47 -17.79 43.62
N GLY A 24 -20.28 -18.40 43.54
CA GLY A 24 -19.31 -18.25 42.46
C GLY A 24 -19.78 -18.74 41.09
N GLU A 25 -19.34 -18.00 40.07
CA GLU A 25 -19.34 -18.40 38.67
C GLU A 25 -17.92 -18.80 38.24
N PRO A 26 -17.79 -19.71 37.25
CA PRO A 26 -16.55 -20.41 36.96
C PRO A 26 -15.52 -19.50 36.29
N GLU A 27 -14.23 -19.78 36.52
CA GLU A 27 -13.09 -19.19 35.82
C GLU A 27 -13.19 -19.46 34.30
N GLY A 28 -13.94 -18.62 33.60
CA GLY A 28 -13.89 -18.47 32.15
C GLY A 28 -12.79 -17.47 31.83
N SER A 29 -11.60 -17.98 31.50
CA SER A 29 -10.48 -17.23 30.95
C SER A 29 -10.95 -16.26 29.87
N LEU A 30 -11.05 -14.96 30.23
CA LEU A 30 -11.05 -13.85 29.28
C LEU A 30 -9.69 -13.89 28.57
N GLY A 31 -9.63 -14.67 27.49
CA GLY A 31 -8.58 -14.56 26.51
C GLY A 31 -8.60 -13.15 25.97
N TRP A 32 -7.70 -12.31 26.45
CA TRP A 32 -7.32 -11.08 25.77
C TRP A 32 -6.88 -11.50 24.37
N VAL A 33 -7.77 -11.36 23.39
CA VAL A 33 -7.42 -11.46 21.97
C VAL A 33 -6.48 -10.29 21.72
N LEU A 34 -5.18 -10.53 21.80
CA LEU A 34 -4.18 -9.55 21.40
C LEU A 34 -4.54 -9.11 19.97
N PRO A 35 -4.68 -7.80 19.72
CA PRO A 35 -4.97 -7.32 18.38
C PRO A 35 -3.85 -7.81 17.47
N ASN A 36 -4.22 -8.46 16.37
CA ASN A 36 -3.31 -8.98 15.36
C ASN A 36 -2.27 -7.89 15.06
N THR A 37 -1.02 -8.08 15.50
CA THR A 37 0.02 -7.04 15.44
C THR A 37 0.43 -6.88 14.00
N ALA A 38 -0.26 -5.98 13.29
CA ALA A 38 -0.01 -5.75 11.88
C ALA A 38 1.45 -5.32 11.69
N MET A 39 2.16 -6.01 10.80
CA MET A 39 3.56 -5.72 10.51
C MET A 39 3.65 -4.39 9.78
N LYS A 40 4.33 -3.43 10.41
CA LYS A 40 4.54 -2.09 9.84
C LYS A 40 5.84 -2.09 9.05
N LYS A 41 5.77 -1.78 7.75
CA LYS A 41 6.92 -1.65 6.87
C LYS A 41 7.04 -0.19 6.41
N LYS A 42 8.20 0.43 6.67
CA LYS A 42 8.46 1.82 6.25
C LYS A 42 9.00 1.84 4.82
N VAL A 43 8.31 2.58 3.96
CA VAL A 43 8.67 2.75 2.55
C VAL A 43 8.93 4.23 2.31
N LEU A 44 10.16 4.57 1.92
CA LEU A 44 10.52 5.93 1.53
C LEU A 44 10.26 6.12 0.03
N LEU A 45 9.60 7.21 -0.33
CA LEU A 45 9.41 7.65 -1.71
C LEU A 45 10.11 9.00 -1.88
N MET A 46 11.27 8.98 -2.55
CA MET A 46 12.17 10.14 -2.70
C MET A 46 12.48 10.43 -4.16
N GLY A 47 13.01 11.62 -4.42
CA GLY A 47 13.36 12.10 -5.75
C GLY A 47 13.01 13.58 -5.93
N LYS A 48 13.56 14.20 -6.96
CA LYS A 48 13.42 15.63 -7.22
C LYS A 48 11.96 16.09 -7.36
N SER A 49 11.71 17.36 -7.06
CA SER A 49 10.40 17.98 -7.24
C SER A 49 9.92 17.82 -8.69
N GLY A 50 8.64 17.52 -8.87
CA GLY A 50 8.05 17.31 -10.19
C GLY A 50 8.31 15.92 -10.83
N SER A 51 9.11 15.04 -10.21
CA SER A 51 9.40 13.70 -10.77
C SER A 51 8.21 12.73 -10.81
N GLY A 52 7.06 13.07 -10.20
CA GLY A 52 5.83 12.27 -10.27
C GLY A 52 5.54 11.38 -9.06
N LYS A 53 6.28 11.50 -7.96
CA LYS A 53 6.12 10.73 -6.70
C LYS A 53 4.66 10.67 -6.20
N THR A 54 4.10 11.84 -5.90
CA THR A 54 2.73 11.98 -5.38
C THR A 54 1.68 11.50 -6.40
N SER A 55 1.90 11.74 -7.69
CA SER A 55 1.04 11.24 -8.77
C SER A 55 0.97 9.71 -8.78
N MET A 56 2.12 9.03 -8.68
CA MET A 56 2.19 7.57 -8.62
C MET A 56 1.47 7.02 -7.38
N ARG A 57 1.76 7.58 -6.20
CA ARG A 57 1.11 7.18 -4.95
C ARG A 57 -0.41 7.32 -5.04
N SER A 58 -0.91 8.44 -5.56
CA SER A 58 -2.34 8.71 -5.66
C SER A 58 -3.06 7.79 -6.65
N ILE A 59 -2.43 7.40 -7.75
CA ILE A 59 -3.01 6.45 -8.71
C ILE A 59 -3.16 5.07 -8.06
N ILE A 60 -2.10 4.56 -7.43
CA ILE A 60 -2.09 3.20 -6.87
C ILE A 60 -2.99 3.11 -5.62
N PHE A 61 -2.83 4.05 -4.68
CA PHE A 61 -3.43 3.94 -3.35
C PHE A 61 -4.64 4.85 -3.10
N ALA A 62 -4.85 5.90 -3.89
CA ALA A 62 -5.93 6.87 -3.69
C ALA A 62 -6.98 6.88 -4.82
N ASN A 63 -6.95 5.91 -5.74
CA ASN A 63 -7.93 5.76 -6.82
C ASN A 63 -7.97 6.95 -7.81
N TYR A 64 -6.86 7.69 -7.96
CA TYR A 64 -6.77 8.74 -8.97
C TYR A 64 -6.60 8.12 -10.36
N ILE A 65 -7.17 8.78 -11.38
CA ILE A 65 -6.80 8.55 -12.77
C ILE A 65 -5.62 9.45 -13.16
N ALA A 66 -4.82 9.03 -14.15
CA ALA A 66 -3.63 9.76 -14.60
C ALA A 66 -3.91 11.25 -14.87
N ARG A 67 -5.04 11.55 -15.53
CA ARG A 67 -5.46 12.92 -15.87
C ARG A 67 -5.68 13.80 -14.62
N ASP A 68 -6.19 13.23 -13.54
CA ASP A 68 -6.53 13.96 -12.32
C ASP A 68 -5.28 14.34 -11.53
N THR A 69 -4.16 13.65 -11.76
CA THR A 69 -2.89 13.97 -11.11
C THR A 69 -2.32 15.33 -11.52
N ARG A 70 -2.77 15.91 -12.65
CA ARG A 70 -2.40 17.28 -13.06
C ARG A 70 -2.85 18.35 -12.06
N ARG A 71 -3.85 18.04 -11.22
CA ARG A 71 -4.35 18.93 -10.16
C ARG A 71 -3.55 18.82 -8.87
N LEU A 72 -2.76 17.75 -8.72
CA LEU A 72 -1.83 17.60 -7.62
C LEU A 72 -0.68 18.57 -7.91
N GLY A 73 -0.69 19.74 -7.26
CA GLY A 73 0.47 20.63 -7.29
C GLY A 73 1.71 19.90 -6.76
N ALA A 74 2.91 20.34 -7.12
CA ALA A 74 4.14 19.78 -6.58
C ALA A 74 4.18 19.99 -5.06
N THR A 75 3.77 18.99 -4.25
CA THR A 75 3.76 18.86 -2.76
C THR A 75 3.59 20.15 -1.90
N ILE A 76 3.14 21.27 -2.46
CA ILE A 76 3.15 22.61 -1.85
C ILE A 76 1.73 23.19 -1.74
N LEU A 77 0.72 22.60 -2.38
CA LEU A 77 -0.56 23.29 -2.60
C LEU A 77 -1.83 22.53 -2.18
N ASP A 78 -1.72 21.48 -1.36
CA ASP A 78 -2.86 20.61 -1.05
C ASP A 78 -3.64 20.99 0.23
N ARG A 79 -4.09 22.25 0.32
CA ARG A 79 -5.10 22.69 1.33
C ARG A 79 -6.07 23.78 0.86
N LEU A 80 -6.49 23.78 -0.40
CA LEU A 80 -7.65 24.58 -0.82
C LEU A 80 -8.87 23.77 -1.26
N HIS A 81 -8.77 22.44 -1.42
CA HIS A 81 -9.90 21.64 -1.92
C HIS A 81 -10.53 20.67 -0.92
N SER A 82 -9.96 20.48 0.27
CA SER A 82 -10.52 19.58 1.30
C SER A 82 -11.47 20.27 2.30
N LEU A 83 -11.86 21.53 2.07
CA LEU A 83 -12.72 22.33 2.98
C LEU A 83 -14.06 22.78 2.37
N GLN A 84 -14.70 21.96 1.52
CA GLN A 84 -16.08 22.22 1.08
C GLN A 84 -17.09 21.10 1.39
N ILE A 85 -16.77 20.18 2.30
CA ILE A 85 -17.78 19.30 2.91
C ILE A 85 -17.77 19.54 4.41
N ASN A 86 -18.34 20.67 4.83
CA ASN A 86 -19.26 20.80 5.96
C ASN A 86 -19.54 22.28 6.20
N SER A 87 -20.83 22.60 6.24
CA SER A 87 -21.39 23.92 6.46
C SER A 87 -20.93 24.56 7.78
N SER A 88 -20.85 25.89 7.74
CA SER A 88 -20.73 26.84 8.85
C SER A 88 -19.49 26.71 9.73
N LEU A 89 -18.45 27.49 9.45
CA LEU A 89 -17.80 28.44 10.37
C LEU A 89 -16.60 29.12 9.72
N SER A 90 -16.40 30.38 10.12
CA SER A 90 -15.45 31.41 9.67
C SER A 90 -14.07 30.97 9.17
N THR A 91 -13.63 31.62 8.09
CA THR A 91 -12.24 31.77 7.68
C THR A 91 -11.38 32.28 8.85
N TYR A 92 -10.61 31.38 9.46
CA TYR A 92 -9.42 31.75 10.23
C TYR A 92 -8.24 30.98 9.66
N SER A 93 -7.41 31.72 8.94
CA SER A 93 -6.00 31.40 8.73
C SER A 93 -5.32 31.21 10.09
N LEU A 94 -5.03 29.96 10.46
CA LEU A 94 -4.16 29.67 11.60
C LEU A 94 -2.70 29.92 11.18
N VAL A 95 -2.33 31.19 11.24
CA VAL A 95 -0.94 31.63 11.39
C VAL A 95 -0.52 31.34 12.83
N ASP A 96 0.51 30.51 13.04
CA ASP A 96 1.27 30.57 14.29
C ASP A 96 1.95 31.95 14.34
N SER A 97 2.10 32.51 15.55
CA SER A 97 2.50 33.90 15.87
C SER A 97 3.87 34.36 15.33
N VAL A 98 4.50 33.58 14.46
CA VAL A 98 5.85 33.79 13.90
C VAL A 98 5.85 33.78 12.35
N GLY A 99 4.69 33.64 11.69
CA GLY A 99 4.62 33.87 10.24
C GLY A 99 5.28 32.80 9.34
N ASN A 100 5.53 31.59 9.85
CA ASN A 100 5.93 30.47 8.99
C ASN A 100 4.70 29.75 8.41
N THR A 101 4.65 29.65 7.09
CA THR A 101 3.80 28.70 6.37
C THR A 101 4.17 27.28 6.82
N LYS A 102 3.19 26.47 7.25
CA LYS A 102 3.40 25.02 7.46
C LYS A 102 3.59 24.35 6.09
N THR A 103 4.81 24.43 5.57
CA THR A 103 5.29 23.61 4.46
C THR A 103 5.37 22.16 4.93
N PHE A 104 4.51 21.28 4.40
CA PHE A 104 4.58 19.86 4.71
C PHE A 104 5.82 19.27 4.04
N ASP A 105 6.80 18.94 4.88
CA ASP A 105 8.08 18.38 4.46
C ASP A 105 7.89 16.94 3.93
N VAL A 106 7.20 16.10 4.69
CA VAL A 106 6.90 14.70 4.31
C VAL A 106 5.42 14.43 4.51
N GLU A 107 4.78 13.85 3.50
CA GLU A 107 3.41 13.36 3.60
C GLU A 107 3.41 11.87 3.96
N HIS A 108 2.77 11.53 5.08
CA HIS A 108 2.67 10.15 5.56
C HIS A 108 1.35 9.52 5.15
N SER A 109 1.41 8.35 4.52
CA SER A 109 0.25 7.54 4.18
C SER A 109 0.37 6.16 4.83
N HIS A 110 -0.67 5.74 5.55
CA HIS A 110 -0.77 4.40 6.12
C HIS A 110 -1.71 3.55 5.26
N VAL A 111 -1.13 2.66 4.45
CA VAL A 111 -1.89 1.77 3.58
C VAL A 111 -1.90 0.37 4.19
N ARG A 112 -3.09 -0.13 4.53
CA ARG A 112 -3.26 -1.53 4.92
C ARG A 112 -3.30 -2.38 3.64
N PHE A 113 -2.43 -3.38 3.60
CA PHE A 113 -2.28 -4.32 2.49
C PHE A 113 -2.48 -5.73 3.04
N LEU A 114 -3.27 -6.58 2.35
CA LEU A 114 -3.53 -7.97 2.77
C LEU A 114 -4.02 -8.15 4.23
N GLY A 115 -4.60 -7.12 4.83
CA GLY A 115 -5.10 -7.13 6.21
C GLY A 115 -4.03 -6.96 7.29
N ASN A 116 -2.93 -7.75 7.24
CA ASN A 116 -1.89 -7.81 8.27
C ASN A 116 -0.64 -6.98 7.97
N LEU A 117 -0.42 -6.53 6.73
CA LEU A 117 0.69 -5.67 6.35
C LEU A 117 0.23 -4.20 6.38
N VAL A 118 0.99 -3.33 7.02
CA VAL A 118 0.77 -1.88 6.98
C VAL A 118 1.99 -1.23 6.36
N LEU A 119 1.80 -0.68 5.16
CA LEU A 119 2.79 0.11 4.47
C LEU A 119 2.71 1.54 4.99
N ASN A 120 3.77 1.99 5.66
CA ASN A 120 3.96 3.37 6.05
C ASN A 120 4.73 4.06 4.93
N LEU A 121 4.02 4.67 3.99
CA LEU A 121 4.61 5.33 2.83
C LEU A 121 4.91 6.79 3.19
N TRP A 122 6.18 7.17 3.05
CA TRP A 122 6.69 8.51 3.32
C TRP A 122 6.99 9.17 1.98
N ASP A 123 6.10 10.06 1.51
CA ASP A 123 6.31 10.83 0.29
C ASP A 123 7.05 12.12 0.66
N CYS A 124 8.35 12.15 0.35
CA CYS A 124 9.24 13.25 0.71
C CYS A 124 9.18 14.35 -0.34
N GLY A 125 9.03 15.61 0.09
CA GLY A 125 9.10 16.77 -0.79
C GLY A 125 10.44 16.85 -1.52
N GLY A 126 10.42 17.00 -2.84
CA GLY A 126 11.64 16.94 -3.66
C GLY A 126 12.32 18.29 -3.90
N GLN A 127 11.98 19.34 -3.14
CA GLN A 127 12.63 20.65 -3.29
C GLN A 127 14.02 20.62 -2.67
N ASP A 128 14.97 21.38 -3.22
CA ASP A 128 16.36 21.39 -2.77
C ASP A 128 16.49 21.67 -1.27
N THR A 129 15.74 22.65 -0.76
CA THR A 129 15.72 23.02 0.66
C THR A 129 15.24 21.88 1.56
N PHE A 130 14.26 21.09 1.12
CA PHE A 130 13.77 19.93 1.86
C PHE A 130 14.77 18.77 1.81
N MET A 131 15.36 18.53 0.63
CA MET A 131 16.39 17.51 0.45
C MET A 131 17.59 17.77 1.37
N GLU A 132 18.08 19.00 1.45
CA GLU A 132 19.16 19.39 2.37
C GLU A 132 18.78 19.18 3.84
N ASN A 133 17.54 19.49 4.22
CA ASN A 133 17.05 19.25 5.58
C ASN A 133 16.98 17.76 5.93
N TYR A 134 16.64 16.89 4.97
CA TYR A 134 16.64 15.44 5.19
C TYR A 134 18.04 14.88 5.45
N PHE A 135 19.08 15.41 4.80
CA PHE A 135 20.44 14.91 4.97
C PHE A 135 21.17 15.50 6.18
N THR A 136 20.72 16.66 6.66
CA THR A 136 21.33 17.38 7.78
C THR A 136 20.55 17.15 9.08
N SER A 137 19.39 17.79 9.22
CA SER A 137 18.66 17.91 10.48
C SER A 137 17.75 16.70 10.77
N GLN A 138 17.21 16.06 9.74
CA GLN A 138 16.24 14.96 9.89
C GLN A 138 16.78 13.59 9.48
N ARG A 139 18.08 13.45 9.26
CA ARG A 139 18.72 12.24 8.72
C ARG A 139 18.32 10.97 9.47
N ASP A 140 18.47 10.98 10.79
CA ASP A 140 18.19 9.81 11.62
C ASP A 140 16.70 9.47 11.65
N ASN A 141 15.81 10.47 11.59
CA ASN A 141 14.37 10.24 11.60
C ASN A 141 13.88 9.64 10.27
N ILE A 142 14.38 10.17 9.15
CA ILE A 142 13.98 9.76 7.80
C ILE A 142 14.57 8.38 7.45
N PHE A 143 15.86 8.17 7.67
CA PHE A 143 16.56 6.99 7.14
C PHE A 143 16.65 5.80 8.10
N ARG A 144 16.09 5.90 9.32
CA ARG A 144 16.01 4.79 10.27
C ARG A 144 14.84 3.85 10.00
N ASN A 145 15.07 2.55 10.20
CA ASN A 145 14.11 1.46 10.06
C ASN A 145 13.40 1.47 8.69
N VAL A 146 14.14 1.79 7.63
CA VAL A 146 13.63 1.79 6.25
C VAL A 146 13.72 0.37 5.72
N GLU A 147 12.62 -0.13 5.19
CA GLU A 147 12.57 -1.46 4.59
C GLU A 147 12.76 -1.37 3.08
N VAL A 148 12.21 -0.32 2.48
CA VAL A 148 12.30 -0.05 1.05
C VAL A 148 12.52 1.44 0.80
N LEU A 149 13.49 1.75 -0.07
CA LEU A 149 13.66 3.05 -0.69
C LEU A 149 13.22 2.98 -2.15
N ILE A 150 12.25 3.81 -2.53
CA ILE A 150 11.84 4.04 -3.92
C ILE A 150 12.34 5.43 -4.31
N TYR A 151 13.33 5.48 -5.20
CA TYR A 151 13.86 6.73 -5.74
C TYR A 151 13.35 6.96 -7.16
N VAL A 152 12.77 8.14 -7.41
CA VAL A 152 12.09 8.46 -8.67
C VAL A 152 12.91 9.49 -9.44
N PHE A 153 13.36 9.08 -10.62
CA PHE A 153 14.05 9.91 -11.60
C PHE A 153 13.08 10.38 -12.67
N ASP A 154 13.17 11.65 -13.06
CA ASP A 154 12.44 12.19 -14.20
C ASP A 154 13.29 12.02 -15.46
N VAL A 155 12.78 11.35 -16.49
CA VAL A 155 13.53 11.13 -17.74
C VAL A 155 13.85 12.43 -18.48
N GLU A 156 13.04 13.47 -18.32
CA GLU A 156 13.27 14.79 -18.92
C GLU A 156 14.17 15.72 -18.07
N SER A 157 14.69 15.23 -16.93
CA SER A 157 15.52 16.07 -16.07
C SER A 157 16.77 16.56 -16.82
N ARG A 158 16.96 17.88 -16.82
CA ARG A 158 18.14 18.54 -17.40
C ARG A 158 19.33 18.58 -16.43
N GLU A 159 19.10 18.30 -15.15
CA GLU A 159 20.11 18.40 -14.07
C GLU A 159 20.48 17.01 -13.55
N LEU A 160 20.90 16.12 -14.46
CA LEU A 160 21.18 14.72 -14.14
C LEU A 160 22.27 14.56 -13.08
N GLU A 161 23.33 15.35 -13.15
CA GLU A 161 24.43 15.31 -12.17
C GLU A 161 23.93 15.61 -10.75
N LYS A 162 23.04 16.60 -10.62
CA LYS A 162 22.44 16.96 -9.33
C LYS A 162 21.51 15.86 -8.81
N ASP A 163 20.71 15.27 -9.70
CA ASP A 163 19.83 14.15 -9.35
C ASP A 163 20.63 12.93 -8.86
N MET A 164 21.77 12.67 -9.50
CA MET A 164 22.69 11.60 -9.10
C MET A 164 23.38 11.91 -7.76
N HIS A 165 23.79 13.16 -7.53
CA HIS A 165 24.37 13.56 -6.25
C HIS A 165 23.37 13.37 -5.09
N TYR A 166 22.11 13.79 -5.26
CA TYR A 166 21.07 13.55 -4.26
C TYR A 166 20.79 12.06 -4.06
N TYR A 167 20.80 11.28 -5.14
CA TYR A 167 20.62 9.83 -5.05
C TYR A 167 21.75 9.17 -4.24
N GLN A 168 23.02 9.51 -4.51
CA GLN A 168 24.16 9.01 -3.75
C GLN A 168 24.08 9.41 -2.27
N SER A 169 23.69 10.66 -1.99
CA SER A 169 23.49 11.14 -0.62
C SER A 169 22.42 10.31 0.12
N CYS A 170 21.33 9.94 -0.55
CA CYS A 170 20.32 9.01 -0.01
C CYS A 170 20.89 7.62 0.27
N LEU A 171 21.68 7.08 -0.65
CA LEU A 171 22.29 5.76 -0.49
C LEU A 171 23.27 5.72 0.69
N GLU A 172 24.09 6.74 0.86
CA GLU A 172 24.98 6.85 2.02
C GLU A 172 24.21 6.91 3.33
N ALA A 173 23.10 7.67 3.37
CA ALA A 173 22.26 7.75 4.54
C ALA A 173 21.56 6.42 4.85
N ILE A 174 21.11 5.68 3.82
CA ILE A 174 20.54 4.33 3.96
C ILE A 174 21.60 3.34 4.43
N LEU A 175 22.78 3.33 3.83
CA LEU A 175 23.86 2.40 4.18
C LEU A 175 24.26 2.51 5.66
N GLN A 176 24.21 3.71 6.22
CA GLN A 176 24.53 3.97 7.63
C GLN A 176 23.39 3.62 8.59
N ASN A 177 22.14 3.81 8.19
CA ASN A 177 20.98 3.73 9.12
C ASN A 177 20.08 2.50 8.92
N SER A 178 20.02 1.97 7.70
CA SER A 178 19.16 0.84 7.29
C SER A 178 19.86 0.03 6.16
N PRO A 179 20.97 -0.67 6.44
CA PRO A 179 21.76 -1.35 5.40
C PRO A 179 20.99 -2.48 4.69
N ASP A 180 19.99 -3.07 5.35
CA ASP A 180 19.15 -4.14 4.78
C ASP A 180 17.99 -3.62 3.92
N ALA A 181 17.88 -2.29 3.74
CA ALA A 181 16.82 -1.69 2.96
C ALA A 181 16.95 -2.05 1.47
N LYS A 182 15.84 -2.43 0.85
CA LYS A 182 15.80 -2.73 -0.58
C LYS A 182 15.65 -1.45 -1.39
N ILE A 183 16.44 -1.30 -2.44
CA ILE A 183 16.46 -0.08 -3.24
C ILE A 183 15.83 -0.31 -4.61
N PHE A 184 14.84 0.53 -4.93
CA PHE A 184 14.19 0.57 -6.23
C PHE A 184 14.36 1.94 -6.87
N CYS A 185 14.77 1.96 -8.12
CA CYS A 185 14.92 3.17 -8.91
C CYS A 185 13.88 3.18 -10.03
N LEU A 186 13.01 4.17 -10.04
CA LEU A 186 11.99 4.35 -11.06
C LEU A 186 12.42 5.44 -12.02
N VAL A 187 12.75 5.08 -13.26
CA VAL A 187 12.90 6.03 -14.37
C VAL A 187 11.50 6.34 -14.87
N HIS A 188 10.97 7.50 -14.46
CA HIS A 188 9.59 7.89 -14.62
C HIS A 188 9.37 8.84 -15.81
N LYS A 189 8.10 8.96 -16.23
CA LYS A 189 7.65 9.74 -17.39
C LYS A 189 8.20 9.25 -18.74
N MET A 190 8.41 7.94 -18.85
CA MET A 190 8.90 7.32 -20.10
C MET A 190 7.94 7.46 -21.30
N ASP A 191 6.71 7.90 -21.06
CA ASP A 191 5.76 8.30 -22.09
C ASP A 191 6.24 9.49 -22.94
N LEU A 192 7.10 10.35 -22.40
CA LEU A 192 7.66 11.51 -23.09
C LEU A 192 8.78 11.14 -24.06
N VAL A 193 9.32 9.91 -23.93
CA VAL A 193 10.34 9.36 -24.82
C VAL A 193 9.67 8.57 -25.95
N GLN A 194 10.21 8.69 -27.16
CA GLN A 194 9.77 7.93 -28.33
C GLN A 194 9.99 6.43 -28.11
N GLU A 195 9.02 5.60 -28.53
CA GLU A 195 8.95 4.17 -28.20
C GLU A 195 10.22 3.38 -28.60
N ASP A 196 10.79 3.70 -29.76
CA ASP A 196 12.01 3.13 -30.31
C ASP A 196 13.26 3.43 -29.46
N GLN A 197 13.26 4.54 -28.72
CA GLN A 197 14.37 4.96 -27.87
C GLN A 197 14.21 4.55 -26.40
N ARG A 198 13.01 4.12 -25.97
CA ARG A 198 12.72 3.83 -24.55
C ARG A 198 13.61 2.73 -23.98
N ASP A 199 13.85 1.67 -24.75
CA ASP A 199 14.70 0.55 -24.31
C ASP A 199 16.17 0.95 -24.18
N LEU A 200 16.67 1.76 -25.13
CA LEU A 200 18.06 2.22 -25.14
C LEU A 200 18.33 3.14 -23.94
N ILE A 201 17.50 4.18 -23.78
CA ILE A 201 17.64 5.15 -22.68
C ILE A 201 17.49 4.45 -21.33
N PHE A 202 16.53 3.54 -21.20
CA PHE A 202 16.35 2.80 -19.95
C PHE A 202 17.57 1.96 -19.58
N LYS A 203 18.16 1.22 -20.54
CA LYS A 203 19.34 0.38 -20.29
C LYS A 203 20.56 1.21 -19.90
N GLU A 204 20.79 2.34 -20.55
CA GLU A 204 21.86 3.26 -20.21
C GLU A 204 21.71 3.78 -18.77
N ARG A 205 20.50 4.24 -18.41
CA ARG A 205 20.20 4.69 -17.05
C ARG A 205 20.33 3.58 -16.02
N GLU A 206 19.86 2.39 -16.34
CA GLU A 206 19.95 1.22 -15.46
C GLU A 206 21.41 0.85 -15.16
N GLU A 207 22.29 0.88 -16.16
CA GLU A 207 23.71 0.60 -15.99
C GLU A 207 24.39 1.65 -15.12
N ASP A 208 24.14 2.94 -15.38
CA ASP A 208 24.66 4.04 -14.57
C ASP A 208 24.19 3.95 -13.12
N LEU A 209 22.90 3.73 -12.89
CA LEU A 209 22.34 3.60 -11.55
C LEU A 209 22.95 2.39 -10.85
N ARG A 210 23.01 1.22 -11.48
CA ARG A 210 23.62 0.01 -10.90
C ARG A 210 25.09 0.20 -10.54
N ARG A 211 25.83 0.97 -11.33
CA ARG A 211 27.23 1.32 -11.03
C ARG A 211 27.32 2.23 -9.81
N LEU A 212 26.48 3.26 -9.73
CA LEU A 212 26.47 4.26 -8.65
C LEU A 212 25.88 3.72 -7.34
N SER A 213 25.01 2.70 -7.40
CA SER A 213 24.38 2.12 -6.21
C SER A 213 25.31 1.27 -5.34
N ARG A 214 26.46 0.85 -5.87
CA ARG A 214 27.40 -0.02 -5.15
C ARG A 214 27.84 0.64 -3.83
N PRO A 215 27.91 -0.11 -2.71
CA PRO A 215 27.84 -1.57 -2.60
C PRO A 215 26.41 -2.17 -2.55
N LEU A 216 25.37 -1.33 -2.53
CA LEU A 216 23.98 -1.79 -2.43
C LEU A 216 23.44 -2.26 -3.79
N GLU A 217 22.57 -3.27 -3.76
CA GLU A 217 21.86 -3.71 -4.96
C GLU A 217 20.63 -2.83 -5.22
N CYS A 218 20.44 -2.41 -6.47
CA CYS A 218 19.27 -1.66 -6.89
C CYS A 218 18.52 -2.37 -8.01
N SER A 219 17.18 -2.31 -7.95
CA SER A 219 16.29 -2.79 -9.02
C SER A 219 15.69 -1.59 -9.75
N CYS A 220 15.91 -1.51 -11.06
CA CYS A 220 15.43 -0.40 -11.88
C CYS A 220 14.15 -0.76 -12.63
N PHE A 221 13.22 0.18 -12.72
CA PHE A 221 12.02 0.06 -13.56
C PHE A 221 11.79 1.32 -14.36
N ARG A 222 11.41 1.17 -15.63
CA ARG A 222 10.79 2.23 -16.41
C ARG A 222 9.31 2.31 -16.04
N THR A 223 8.81 3.52 -15.83
CA THR A 223 7.42 3.72 -15.42
C THR A 223 6.78 4.91 -16.12
N SER A 224 5.49 4.82 -16.39
CA SER A 224 4.63 5.94 -16.75
C SER A 224 3.29 5.83 -16.04
N ILE A 225 2.66 6.97 -15.73
CA ILE A 225 1.29 7.00 -15.21
C ILE A 225 0.23 6.68 -16.28
N TRP A 226 0.62 6.66 -17.56
CA TRP A 226 -0.29 6.49 -18.68
C TRP A 226 -0.42 5.03 -19.15
N ASP A 227 0.42 4.14 -18.63
CA ASP A 227 0.46 2.73 -19.02
C ASP A 227 0.54 1.78 -17.81
N GLU A 228 0.59 0.48 -18.08
CA GLU A 228 0.63 -0.58 -17.08
C GLU A 228 1.98 -0.71 -16.35
N THR A 229 3.04 -0.06 -16.83
CA THR A 229 4.40 -0.24 -16.29
C THR A 229 4.51 0.23 -14.83
N LEU A 230 3.67 1.19 -14.43
CA LEU A 230 3.55 1.60 -13.04
C LEU A 230 3.06 0.47 -12.14
N TYR A 231 2.04 -0.28 -12.58
CA TYR A 231 1.53 -1.44 -11.83
C TYR A 231 2.60 -2.53 -11.74
N LYS A 232 3.40 -2.74 -12.80
CA LYS A 232 4.53 -3.68 -12.78
C LYS A 232 5.52 -3.37 -11.66
N ALA A 233 5.98 -2.12 -11.62
CA ALA A 233 6.95 -1.67 -10.63
C ALA A 233 6.40 -1.82 -9.21
N TRP A 234 5.19 -1.31 -8.94
CA TRP A 234 4.58 -1.38 -7.62
C TRP A 234 4.24 -2.82 -7.19
N SER A 235 3.78 -3.68 -8.11
CA SER A 235 3.58 -5.10 -7.81
C SER A 235 4.89 -5.77 -7.41
N SER A 236 5.99 -5.51 -8.13
CA SER A 236 7.30 -6.07 -7.75
C SER A 236 7.79 -5.54 -6.40
N ILE A 237 7.58 -4.26 -6.10
CA ILE A 237 7.99 -3.66 -4.83
C ILE A 237 7.20 -4.27 -3.68
N VAL A 238 5.88 -4.35 -3.82
CA VAL A 238 5.01 -4.88 -2.77
C VAL A 238 5.19 -6.38 -2.60
N TYR A 239 5.39 -7.14 -3.68
CA TYR A 239 5.71 -8.57 -3.62
C TYR A 239 6.89 -8.86 -2.70
N GLN A 240 7.94 -8.03 -2.77
CA GLN A 240 9.14 -8.18 -1.93
C GLN A 240 8.93 -7.80 -0.45
N LEU A 241 7.81 -7.16 -0.11
CA LEU A 241 7.41 -6.79 1.25
C LEU A 241 6.44 -7.77 1.88
N ILE A 242 5.82 -8.66 1.09
CA ILE A 242 4.81 -9.60 1.56
C ILE A 242 5.48 -10.74 2.34
N PRO A 243 5.10 -10.96 3.61
CA PRO A 243 5.55 -12.12 4.37
C PRO A 243 4.94 -13.40 3.80
N ASN A 244 5.60 -14.54 4.00
CA ASN A 244 5.05 -15.87 3.68
C ASN A 244 4.60 -16.08 2.23
N VAL A 245 5.14 -15.31 1.27
CA VAL A 245 4.75 -15.38 -0.15
C VAL A 245 4.87 -16.78 -0.74
N GLN A 246 5.87 -17.57 -0.29
CA GLN A 246 6.06 -18.96 -0.72
C GLN A 246 4.89 -19.87 -0.34
N GLN A 247 4.34 -19.71 0.87
CA GLN A 247 3.17 -20.48 1.29
C GLN A 247 1.94 -20.10 0.47
N LEU A 248 1.78 -18.80 0.18
CA LEU A 248 0.70 -18.31 -0.66
C LEU A 248 0.78 -18.90 -2.08
N GLU A 249 1.97 -18.92 -2.67
CA GLU A 249 2.21 -19.53 -3.99
C GLU A 249 1.93 -21.03 -4.00
N MET A 250 2.37 -21.77 -2.97
CA MET A 250 2.08 -23.20 -2.86
C MET A 250 0.58 -23.47 -2.76
N ASN A 251 -0.15 -22.69 -1.95
CA ASN A 251 -1.59 -22.86 -1.80
C ASN A 251 -2.34 -22.45 -3.07
N LEU A 252 -1.87 -21.42 -3.78
CA LEU A 252 -2.44 -21.00 -5.06
C LEU A 252 -2.21 -22.06 -6.15
N ARG A 253 -1.02 -22.67 -6.18
CA ARG A 253 -0.70 -23.79 -7.06
C ARG A 253 -1.62 -24.99 -6.78
N ASN A 254 -1.73 -25.41 -5.52
CA ASN A 254 -2.61 -26.53 -5.14
C ASN A 254 -4.07 -26.24 -5.55
N PHE A 255 -4.54 -25.01 -5.35
CA PHE A 255 -5.88 -24.60 -5.78
C PHE A 255 -6.04 -24.69 -7.31
N ALA A 256 -5.07 -24.17 -8.06
CA ALA A 256 -5.10 -24.19 -9.52
C ALA A 256 -5.08 -25.62 -10.09
N GLU A 257 -4.30 -26.52 -9.49
CA GLU A 257 -4.25 -27.93 -9.86
C GLU A 257 -5.59 -28.66 -9.59
N ILE A 258 -6.24 -28.40 -8.44
CA ILE A 258 -7.54 -29.01 -8.09
C ILE A 258 -8.65 -28.60 -9.05
N ILE A 259 -8.63 -27.35 -9.51
CA ILE A 259 -9.65 -26.83 -10.43
C ILE A 259 -9.27 -27.00 -11.90
N GLU A 260 -8.09 -27.55 -12.19
CA GLU A 260 -7.52 -27.72 -13.53
C GLU A 260 -7.46 -26.40 -14.33
N ALA A 261 -7.10 -25.30 -13.65
CA ALA A 261 -6.99 -23.99 -14.29
C ALA A 261 -5.69 -23.83 -15.09
N ASP A 262 -5.79 -23.16 -16.23
CA ASP A 262 -4.62 -22.77 -17.02
C ASP A 262 -3.81 -21.70 -16.31
N GLU A 263 -4.51 -20.76 -15.66
CA GLU A 263 -3.89 -19.64 -14.98
C GLU A 263 -4.78 -19.16 -13.83
N VAL A 264 -4.15 -18.86 -12.69
CA VAL A 264 -4.81 -18.27 -11.53
C VAL A 264 -4.00 -17.08 -11.06
N LEU A 265 -4.66 -15.92 -10.95
CA LEU A 265 -4.07 -14.67 -10.46
C LEU A 265 -4.72 -14.26 -9.16
N LEU A 266 -3.92 -13.81 -8.20
CA LEU A 266 -4.38 -13.26 -6.95
C LEU A 266 -4.01 -11.78 -6.86
N PHE A 267 -5.00 -10.93 -6.61
CA PHE A 267 -4.84 -9.47 -6.55
C PHE A 267 -5.25 -8.92 -5.19
N GLU A 268 -4.61 -7.84 -4.76
CA GLU A 268 -5.05 -7.12 -3.56
C GLU A 268 -6.31 -6.30 -3.89
N ARG A 269 -7.29 -6.30 -2.98
CA ARG A 269 -8.64 -5.80 -3.25
C ARG A 269 -8.72 -4.32 -3.56
N ALA A 270 -7.98 -3.47 -2.85
CA ALA A 270 -8.07 -2.02 -2.99
C ALA A 270 -7.30 -1.52 -4.22
N THR A 271 -6.03 -1.92 -4.35
CA THR A 271 -5.07 -1.48 -5.36
C THR A 271 -5.16 -2.26 -6.66
N PHE A 272 -5.64 -3.50 -6.61
CA PHE A 272 -5.61 -4.46 -7.72
C PHE A 272 -4.20 -4.82 -8.19
N LEU A 273 -3.18 -4.62 -7.33
CA LEU A 273 -1.84 -5.12 -7.58
C LEU A 273 -1.81 -6.65 -7.49
N VAL A 274 -1.08 -7.27 -8.41
CA VAL A 274 -0.85 -8.71 -8.42
C VAL A 274 0.03 -9.08 -7.22
N ILE A 275 -0.43 -10.06 -6.44
CA ILE A 275 0.27 -10.61 -5.26
C ILE A 275 0.96 -11.91 -5.61
N SER A 276 0.26 -12.81 -6.29
CA SER A 276 0.74 -14.15 -6.61
C SER A 276 0.02 -14.65 -7.86
N HIS A 277 0.65 -15.58 -8.57
CA HIS A 277 0.08 -16.18 -9.75
C HIS A 277 0.52 -17.63 -9.88
N TYR A 278 -0.28 -18.43 -10.58
CA TYR A 278 0.06 -19.75 -11.08
C TYR A 278 -0.26 -19.80 -12.57
N GLN A 279 0.62 -20.42 -13.34
CA GLN A 279 0.42 -20.65 -14.78
C GLN A 279 0.81 -22.10 -15.10
N CYS A 280 -0.08 -22.83 -15.78
CA CYS A 280 0.17 -24.18 -16.27
C CYS A 280 0.99 -24.15 -17.58
N LYS A 281 0.71 -23.17 -18.44
CA LYS A 281 1.42 -22.94 -19.70
C LYS A 281 1.94 -21.51 -19.75
N GLU A 282 3.15 -21.35 -20.28
CA GLU A 282 3.71 -20.02 -20.51
C GLU A 282 2.89 -19.29 -21.59
N GLN A 283 2.46 -18.08 -21.25
CA GLN A 283 1.62 -17.25 -22.11
C GLN A 283 2.47 -16.34 -22.98
N ARG A 284 1.94 -15.95 -24.14
CA ARG A 284 2.65 -15.10 -25.12
C ARG A 284 2.99 -13.71 -24.58
N ASP A 285 2.13 -13.15 -23.74
CA ASP A 285 2.29 -11.80 -23.19
C ASP A 285 2.79 -11.86 -21.75
N ALA A 286 4.04 -11.45 -21.55
CA ALA A 286 4.67 -11.35 -20.23
C ALA A 286 4.11 -10.17 -19.40
N HIS A 287 3.45 -9.20 -20.05
CA HIS A 287 2.91 -7.97 -19.42
C HIS A 287 1.40 -8.05 -19.14
N ARG A 288 0.81 -9.24 -19.24
CA ARG A 288 -0.63 -9.41 -19.09
C ARG A 288 -1.12 -9.13 -17.68
N PHE A 289 -0.32 -9.41 -16.66
CA PHE A 289 -0.73 -9.26 -15.26
C PHE A 289 -1.05 -7.80 -14.94
N GLU A 290 -0.17 -6.91 -15.40
CA GLU A 290 -0.22 -5.48 -15.15
C GLU A 290 -1.27 -4.80 -16.03
N LYS A 291 -1.44 -5.29 -17.27
CA LYS A 291 -2.56 -4.90 -18.14
C LYS A 291 -3.90 -5.23 -17.49
N ILE A 292 -4.06 -6.45 -16.96
CA ILE A 292 -5.29 -6.86 -16.26
C ILE A 292 -5.53 -5.97 -15.04
N SER A 293 -4.50 -5.74 -14.21
CA SER A 293 -4.60 -4.82 -13.06
C SER A 293 -5.08 -3.44 -13.47
N ASN A 294 -4.49 -2.86 -14.52
CA ASN A 294 -4.88 -1.54 -15.01
C ASN A 294 -6.33 -1.53 -15.54
N ILE A 295 -6.69 -2.49 -16.41
CA ILE A 295 -8.04 -2.59 -16.99
C ILE A 295 -9.11 -2.70 -15.91
N ILE A 296 -8.95 -3.63 -14.97
CA ILE A 296 -9.95 -3.85 -13.91
C ILE A 296 -9.98 -2.69 -12.93
N LYS A 297 -8.84 -2.05 -12.64
CA LYS A 297 -8.83 -0.82 -11.84
C LYS A 297 -9.63 0.29 -12.52
N GLN A 298 -9.40 0.56 -13.80
CA GLN A 298 -10.17 1.57 -14.56
C GLN A 298 -11.67 1.23 -14.61
N PHE A 299 -12.02 -0.05 -14.78
CA PHE A 299 -13.40 -0.51 -14.72
C PHE A 299 -14.02 -0.24 -13.34
N LYS A 300 -13.32 -0.59 -12.25
CA LYS A 300 -13.76 -0.34 -10.87
C LYS A 300 -13.94 1.14 -10.56
N LEU A 301 -13.07 2.01 -11.08
CA LEU A 301 -13.21 3.46 -10.98
C LEU A 301 -14.46 3.95 -11.72
N SER A 302 -14.76 3.35 -12.87
CA SER A 302 -15.98 3.65 -13.65
C SER A 302 -17.24 3.21 -12.91
N CYS A 303 -17.26 2.03 -12.29
CA CYS A 303 -18.36 1.59 -11.42
C CYS A 303 -18.57 2.51 -10.22
N SER A 304 -17.48 2.99 -9.61
CA SER A 304 -17.54 3.87 -8.44
C SER A 304 -18.23 5.19 -8.75
N LYS A 305 -18.09 5.71 -9.98
CA LYS A 305 -18.82 6.91 -10.46
C LYS A 305 -20.33 6.67 -10.55
N LEU A 306 -20.76 5.42 -10.71
CA LEU A 306 -22.16 5.01 -10.70
C LEU A 306 -22.66 4.64 -9.30
N ALA A 307 -21.87 4.92 -8.25
CA ALA A 307 -22.14 4.54 -6.86
C ALA A 307 -22.35 3.02 -6.65
N ALA A 308 -21.75 2.19 -7.51
CA ALA A 308 -21.77 0.74 -7.41
C ALA A 308 -20.35 0.19 -7.20
N SER A 309 -20.22 -0.85 -6.40
CA SER A 309 -18.96 -1.58 -6.22
C SER A 309 -18.88 -2.77 -7.19
N PHE A 310 -17.74 -2.92 -7.86
CA PHE A 310 -17.41 -4.16 -8.55
C PHE A 310 -17.39 -5.34 -7.58
N GLN A 311 -18.00 -6.46 -7.96
CA GLN A 311 -18.07 -7.69 -7.15
C GLN A 311 -17.47 -8.88 -7.92
N SER A 312 -17.99 -9.16 -9.12
CA SER A 312 -17.50 -10.25 -9.96
C SER A 312 -17.68 -9.94 -11.45
N MET A 313 -16.96 -10.68 -12.28
CA MET A 313 -17.03 -10.65 -13.74
C MET A 313 -16.77 -12.04 -14.30
N GLU A 314 -17.60 -12.46 -15.26
CA GLU A 314 -17.36 -13.64 -16.08
C GLU A 314 -17.20 -13.20 -17.54
N VAL A 315 -16.10 -13.62 -18.17
CA VAL A 315 -15.82 -13.35 -19.59
C VAL A 315 -15.57 -14.68 -20.27
N ARG A 316 -16.26 -14.96 -21.37
CA ARG A 316 -16.14 -16.22 -22.12
C ARG A 316 -15.99 -15.96 -23.61
N ASN A 317 -15.08 -16.67 -24.26
CA ASN A 317 -15.04 -16.80 -25.71
C ASN A 317 -14.92 -18.28 -26.12
N SER A 318 -14.68 -18.55 -27.40
CA SER A 318 -14.53 -19.91 -27.95
C SER A 318 -13.33 -20.71 -27.42
N ASN A 319 -12.31 -20.03 -26.91
CA ASN A 319 -11.00 -20.57 -26.52
C ASN A 319 -10.78 -20.57 -25.00
N PHE A 320 -11.43 -19.67 -24.25
CA PHE A 320 -11.28 -19.58 -22.81
C PHE A 320 -12.49 -18.97 -22.09
N ALA A 321 -12.58 -19.26 -20.80
CA ALA A 321 -13.42 -18.58 -19.83
C ALA A 321 -12.55 -18.01 -18.70
N ALA A 322 -12.80 -16.77 -18.33
CA ALA A 322 -12.15 -16.09 -17.22
C ALA A 322 -13.18 -15.64 -16.18
N PHE A 323 -12.89 -15.90 -14.92
CA PHE A 323 -13.74 -15.58 -13.78
C PHE A 323 -12.96 -14.69 -12.84
N ILE A 324 -13.47 -13.49 -12.57
CA ILE A 324 -12.94 -12.58 -11.56
C ILE A 324 -13.97 -12.48 -10.43
N ASP A 325 -13.59 -12.81 -9.21
CA ASP A 325 -14.47 -12.71 -8.05
C ASP A 325 -13.69 -12.28 -6.81
N ILE A 326 -14.40 -11.70 -5.85
CA ILE A 326 -13.85 -11.43 -4.52
C ILE A 326 -13.42 -12.77 -3.92
N PHE A 327 -12.18 -12.89 -3.50
CA PHE A 327 -11.67 -14.14 -2.95
C PHE A 327 -11.68 -14.13 -1.44
N THR A 328 -11.08 -13.12 -0.80
CA THR A 328 -11.13 -12.89 0.65
C THR A 328 -11.63 -11.46 0.93
N SER A 329 -11.63 -11.03 2.20
CA SER A 329 -11.88 -9.62 2.53
C SER A 329 -10.83 -8.67 1.94
N ASN A 330 -9.63 -9.16 1.62
CA ASN A 330 -8.51 -8.36 1.14
C ASN A 330 -8.01 -8.73 -0.26
N THR A 331 -8.60 -9.73 -0.92
CA THR A 331 -8.13 -10.19 -2.24
C THR A 331 -9.24 -10.43 -3.26
N TYR A 332 -8.89 -10.28 -4.53
CA TYR A 332 -9.61 -10.80 -5.69
C TYR A 332 -8.84 -11.99 -6.27
N VAL A 333 -9.57 -12.95 -6.84
CA VAL A 333 -8.99 -14.02 -7.64
C VAL A 333 -9.48 -13.90 -9.08
N MET A 334 -8.59 -14.16 -10.03
CA MET A 334 -8.94 -14.41 -11.42
C MET A 334 -8.55 -15.84 -11.78
N VAL A 335 -9.48 -16.60 -12.35
CA VAL A 335 -9.25 -17.96 -12.81
C VAL A 335 -9.51 -18.02 -14.31
N VAL A 336 -8.55 -18.54 -15.07
CA VAL A 336 -8.65 -18.75 -16.52
C VAL A 336 -8.70 -20.25 -16.81
N MET A 337 -9.70 -20.65 -17.59
CA MET A 337 -9.99 -22.03 -17.98
C MET A 337 -10.12 -22.10 -19.50
N SER A 338 -9.39 -22.98 -20.18
CA SER A 338 -9.55 -23.25 -21.62
C SER A 338 -10.48 -24.43 -21.89
N ASP A 339 -10.70 -25.31 -20.92
CA ASP A 339 -11.58 -26.46 -21.10
C ASP A 339 -13.07 -26.04 -21.13
N PRO A 340 -13.75 -26.17 -22.28
CA PRO A 340 -15.16 -25.82 -22.40
C PRO A 340 -16.09 -26.84 -21.73
N SER A 341 -15.60 -28.03 -21.37
CA SER A 341 -16.40 -29.09 -20.75
C SER A 341 -16.74 -28.78 -19.29
N ILE A 342 -15.94 -27.93 -18.63
CA ILE A 342 -16.12 -27.56 -17.23
C ILE A 342 -17.22 -26.48 -17.12
N PRO A 343 -18.35 -26.76 -16.44
CA PRO A 343 -19.41 -25.78 -16.28
C PRO A 343 -18.99 -24.62 -15.38
N SER A 344 -19.40 -23.38 -15.71
CA SER A 344 -19.12 -22.19 -14.87
C SER A 344 -19.50 -22.38 -13.40
N ALA A 345 -20.60 -23.10 -13.14
CA ALA A 345 -21.06 -23.39 -11.79
C ALA A 345 -20.04 -24.19 -10.96
N ALA A 346 -19.31 -25.13 -11.57
CA ALA A 346 -18.29 -25.92 -10.89
C ALA A 346 -17.13 -25.02 -10.44
N THR A 347 -16.63 -24.17 -11.36
CA THR A 347 -15.55 -23.21 -11.06
C THR A 347 -15.96 -22.24 -9.95
N LEU A 348 -17.17 -21.67 -10.00
CA LEU A 348 -17.66 -20.75 -8.98
C LEU A 348 -17.82 -21.42 -7.60
N ILE A 349 -18.28 -22.67 -7.55
CA ILE A 349 -18.35 -23.45 -6.31
C ILE A 349 -16.93 -23.69 -5.75
N ASN A 350 -15.97 -24.03 -6.61
CA ASN A 350 -14.59 -24.26 -6.21
C ASN A 350 -13.94 -22.98 -5.65
N ILE A 351 -14.12 -21.83 -6.31
CA ILE A 351 -13.68 -20.52 -5.81
C ILE A 351 -14.27 -20.25 -4.42
N ARG A 352 -15.58 -20.48 -4.25
CA ARG A 352 -16.27 -20.27 -2.96
C ARG A 352 -15.77 -21.21 -1.86
N ASN A 353 -15.44 -22.45 -2.19
CA ASN A 353 -14.91 -23.41 -1.22
C ASN A 353 -13.48 -23.05 -0.80
N ALA A 354 -12.63 -22.65 -1.77
CA ALA A 354 -11.26 -22.24 -1.52
C ALA A 354 -11.17 -20.96 -0.66
N ARG A 355 -12.12 -20.02 -0.79
CA ARG A 355 -12.21 -18.79 0.03
C ARG A 355 -11.99 -19.06 1.53
N LYS A 356 -12.62 -20.09 2.09
CA LYS A 356 -12.50 -20.43 3.53
C LYS A 356 -11.08 -20.83 3.94
N HIS A 357 -10.33 -21.43 3.02
CA HIS A 357 -8.94 -21.83 3.25
C HIS A 357 -8.02 -20.60 3.25
N PHE A 358 -8.17 -19.72 2.25
CA PHE A 358 -7.35 -18.52 2.12
C PHE A 358 -7.65 -17.46 3.18
N GLU A 359 -8.90 -17.32 3.62
CA GLU A 359 -9.23 -16.46 4.77
C GLU A 359 -8.55 -16.89 6.07
N LYS A 360 -8.26 -18.19 6.25
CA LYS A 360 -7.49 -18.65 7.42
C LYS A 360 -6.02 -18.27 7.28
N LEU A 361 -5.44 -18.38 6.10
CA LEU A 361 -4.03 -18.02 5.85
C LEU A 361 -3.75 -16.55 6.16
N GLU A 362 -4.65 -15.65 5.79
CA GLU A 362 -4.52 -14.20 6.11
C GLU A 362 -4.58 -13.89 7.61
N ARG A 363 -5.15 -14.79 8.44
CA ARG A 363 -5.31 -14.58 9.89
C ARG A 363 -4.13 -15.09 10.73
N VAL A 364 -3.23 -15.92 10.18
CA VAL A 364 -2.35 -16.78 11.00
C VAL A 364 -1.02 -16.15 11.44
N ASP A 365 -0.70 -14.90 11.10
CA ASP A 365 0.53 -14.23 11.57
C ASP A 365 0.41 -13.54 12.95
N GLY A 366 -0.23 -14.21 13.91
CA GLY A 366 0.07 -14.01 15.33
C GLY A 366 1.20 -14.97 15.75
N PRO A 367 2.12 -14.57 16.64
CA PRO A 367 3.23 -15.45 17.02
C PRO A 367 2.68 -16.77 17.58
N LYS A 368 2.98 -17.87 16.90
CA LYS A 368 2.84 -19.22 17.49
C LYS A 368 3.81 -19.28 18.65
N GLN A 369 3.31 -19.03 19.87
CA GLN A 369 4.03 -19.39 21.07
C GLN A 369 4.23 -20.90 21.01
N CYS A 370 5.47 -21.30 20.70
CA CYS A 370 5.91 -22.68 20.82
C CYS A 370 5.89 -22.99 22.32
N LEU A 371 4.77 -23.53 22.81
CA LEU A 371 4.69 -24.17 24.11
C LEU A 371 5.53 -25.45 24.02
N LEU A 372 6.85 -25.27 24.17
CA LEU A 372 7.73 -26.30 24.69
C LEU A 372 7.25 -26.60 26.11
N MET A 373 6.37 -27.59 26.24
CA MET A 373 6.13 -28.25 27.51
C MET A 373 7.48 -28.83 27.97
N ARG A 374 7.99 -28.29 29.07
CA ARG A 374 8.94 -28.97 29.94
C ARG A 374 8.18 -29.76 30.99
#